data_AF-A0A2G6DKV2-F1
#
_entry.id   AF-A0A2G6DKV2-F1
#
_cell.length_a   1.000
_cell.length_b   1.000
_cell.length_c   1.000
_cell.angle_alpha   90.00
_cell.angle_beta   90.00
_cell.angle_gamma   90.00
#
_symmetry.space_group_name_H-M   'P 1'
#
loop_
_entity.id
_entity.type
_entity.pdbx_description
1 polymer ?
#
loop_
_entity_poly.entity_id
_entity_poly.type
_entity_poly.pdbx_seq_one_letter_code
_entity_poly.pdbx_strand_id
1 'polypeptide(L)'
;MAKINKSSIPSVLAFEKKLVPSDAQLFAVTWKQRTGHAQALKLQEKSVRGTISNRLKTVKEADPAKLDASIENANIQTVDYCALPNDKDTLQVRFTLKVLSGVQTPSACNGQDFQKTYKAAAEAYIANSQFSELAQRYATNIANARFLWRNRVGAEQIQVVVKHINSSSEQPTVWTFDAKAIGLQSFDSNEVQALAQVIADSLSGKTEFALLDIEAYSQLGEGQEVYPSEELVTEKGDKSKILYETDGIAALHSQKVGNALRTIDTWYEQDARPIAVEVYGSVTNQGTAYRKPTDKKDFYTLFDQFALGEKLEANDEHYVMAMLVRGGVFGLSSK
;
A
#
# COMPACT_ATOMS: atom_id res chain seq x y z
N MET A 1 -10.14 1.14 -37.19
CA MET A 1 -10.42 1.40 -35.76
C MET A 1 -11.91 1.66 -35.63
N ALA A 2 -12.67 0.70 -35.10
CA ALA A 2 -14.08 0.93 -34.77
C ALA A 2 -14.14 1.93 -33.62
N LYS A 3 -15.04 2.91 -33.69
CA LYS A 3 -15.28 3.82 -32.56
C LYS A 3 -15.86 2.98 -31.42
N ILE A 4 -15.19 2.99 -30.26
CA ILE A 4 -15.73 2.45 -29.00
C ILE A 4 -17.11 3.09 -28.80
N ASN A 5 -18.16 2.28 -28.89
CA ASN A 5 -19.51 2.78 -28.72
C ASN A 5 -19.73 2.98 -27.22
N LYS A 6 -19.51 4.20 -26.72
CA LYS A 6 -19.64 4.56 -25.28
C LYS A 6 -20.91 4.04 -24.59
N SER A 7 -21.94 3.70 -25.36
CA SER A 7 -23.17 3.04 -24.89
C SER A 7 -22.97 1.63 -24.30
N SER A 8 -21.81 0.98 -24.47
CA SER A 8 -21.55 -0.35 -23.91
C SER A 8 -20.93 -0.33 -22.51
N ILE A 9 -20.50 0.82 -22.01
CA ILE A 9 -19.87 0.94 -20.69
C ILE A 9 -20.96 1.12 -19.62
N PRO A 10 -21.01 0.28 -18.58
CA PRO A 10 -22.01 0.38 -17.52
C PRO A 10 -21.86 1.66 -16.70
N SER A 11 -22.98 2.29 -16.34
CA SER A 11 -22.98 3.44 -15.43
C SER A 11 -22.73 3.04 -13.97
N VAL A 12 -23.01 1.79 -13.61
CA VAL A 12 -22.69 1.22 -12.30
C VAL A 12 -21.72 0.07 -12.51
N LEU A 13 -20.48 0.24 -12.06
CA LEU A 13 -19.45 -0.78 -12.09
C LEU A 13 -18.56 -0.65 -10.86
N ALA A 14 -18.43 -1.72 -10.09
CA ALA A 14 -17.58 -1.76 -8.91
C ALA A 14 -16.87 -3.10 -8.75
N PHE A 15 -15.66 -3.04 -8.20
CA PHE A 15 -14.85 -4.19 -7.86
C PHE A 15 -14.39 -4.08 -6.41
N GLU A 16 -14.61 -5.14 -5.64
CA GLU A 16 -14.02 -5.28 -4.32
C GLU A 16 -12.52 -5.53 -4.42
N LYS A 17 -11.75 -4.95 -3.50
CA LYS A 17 -10.32 -5.20 -3.36
C LYS A 17 -10.04 -6.68 -3.10
N LYS A 18 -8.94 -7.19 -3.66
CA LYS A 18 -8.53 -8.60 -3.53
C LYS A 18 -7.30 -8.78 -2.65
N LEU A 19 -6.54 -7.72 -2.39
CA LEU A 19 -5.56 -7.66 -1.31
C LEU A 19 -6.18 -6.89 -0.13
N VAL A 20 -6.45 -7.59 0.96
CA VAL A 20 -7.15 -7.05 2.13
C VAL A 20 -6.24 -7.14 3.36
N PRO A 21 -5.32 -6.17 3.55
CA PRO A 21 -4.55 -6.08 4.79
C PRO A 21 -5.46 -5.61 5.94
N SER A 22 -5.20 -6.12 7.14
CA SER A 22 -5.66 -5.48 8.39
C SER A 22 -4.83 -4.24 8.68
N ASP A 23 -5.20 -3.46 9.70
CA ASP A 23 -4.29 -2.48 10.28
C ASP A 23 -3.05 -3.19 10.82
N ALA A 24 -1.90 -2.51 10.78
CA ALA A 24 -0.64 -3.07 11.23
C ALA A 24 -0.21 -2.46 12.55
N GLN A 25 -0.31 -3.24 13.63
CA GLN A 25 0.02 -2.81 14.98
C GLN A 25 1.54 -2.83 15.22
N LEU A 26 2.01 -1.89 16.04
CA LEU A 26 3.42 -1.69 16.36
C LEU A 26 3.73 -2.20 17.77
N PHE A 27 4.80 -2.99 17.88
CA PHE A 27 5.30 -3.56 19.12
C PHE A 27 6.82 -3.35 19.23
N ALA A 28 7.36 -3.49 20.43
CA ALA A 28 8.78 -3.43 20.70
C ALA A 28 9.32 -4.80 21.16
N VAL A 29 10.48 -5.17 20.62
CA VAL A 29 11.24 -6.37 20.96
C VAL A 29 12.74 -6.07 21.01
N THR A 30 13.53 -7.01 21.51
CA THR A 30 14.99 -6.98 21.39
C THR A 30 15.40 -7.84 20.20
N TRP A 31 16.29 -7.39 19.32
CA TRP A 31 16.63 -8.09 18.07
C TRP A 31 16.99 -9.56 18.29
N LYS A 32 17.83 -9.84 19.28
CA LYS A 32 18.27 -11.22 19.63
C LYS A 32 17.15 -12.12 20.12
N GLN A 33 16.05 -11.57 20.61
CA GLN A 33 14.89 -12.28 21.19
C GLN A 33 13.58 -11.83 20.51
N ARG A 34 13.65 -11.50 19.22
CA ARG A 34 12.53 -10.91 18.46
C ARG A 34 11.35 -11.85 18.26
N THR A 35 11.59 -13.16 18.33
CA THR A 35 10.54 -14.18 18.32
C THR A 35 10.06 -14.42 19.75
N GLY A 36 8.79 -14.13 20.06
CA GLY A 36 8.21 -14.39 21.38
C GLY A 36 7.39 -13.22 21.91
N HIS A 37 7.64 -12.83 23.16
CA HIS A 37 6.89 -11.76 23.82
C HIS A 37 7.25 -10.39 23.25
N ALA A 38 6.22 -9.65 22.84
CA ALA A 38 6.34 -8.32 22.29
C ALA A 38 5.55 -7.31 23.12
N GLN A 39 6.14 -6.15 23.37
CA GLN A 39 5.51 -5.08 24.14
C GLN A 39 4.73 -4.17 23.19
N ALA A 40 3.43 -4.01 23.40
CA ALA A 40 2.62 -3.07 22.62
C ALA A 40 3.12 -1.63 22.78
N LEU A 41 3.28 -0.92 21.66
CA LEU A 41 3.65 0.50 21.66
C LEU A 41 2.40 1.36 21.77
N LYS A 42 2.40 2.27 22.74
CA LYS A 42 1.30 3.22 22.96
C LYS A 42 1.68 4.60 22.43
N LEU A 43 0.69 5.37 22.03
CA LEU A 43 0.88 6.79 21.77
C LEU A 43 1.12 7.53 23.10
N GLN A 44 2.02 8.52 23.04
CA GLN A 44 2.36 9.41 24.14
C GLN A 44 2.18 10.85 23.68
N GLU A 45 1.80 11.73 24.58
CA GLU A 45 1.76 13.16 24.30
C GLU A 45 3.06 13.82 24.72
N LYS A 46 3.54 14.78 23.92
CA LYS A 46 4.60 15.71 24.32
C LYS A 46 4.29 17.12 23.86
N SER A 47 4.69 18.09 24.67
CA SER A 47 4.67 19.50 24.29
C SER A 47 5.98 19.86 23.59
N VAL A 48 5.87 20.47 22.41
CA VAL A 48 7.00 20.96 21.63
C VAL A 48 6.87 22.46 21.41
N ARG A 49 7.99 23.18 21.50
CA ARG A 49 8.05 24.58 21.09
C ARG A 49 8.44 24.62 19.62
N GLY A 50 7.47 24.88 18.76
CA GLY A 50 7.69 25.05 17.33
C GLY A 50 8.51 26.31 17.03
N THR A 51 9.17 26.29 15.87
CA THR A 51 9.80 27.47 15.28
C THR A 51 8.97 27.96 14.09
N ILE A 52 9.07 29.23 13.74
CA ILE A 52 8.47 29.74 12.51
C ILE A 52 9.40 29.39 11.35
N SER A 53 9.05 28.35 10.61
CA SER A 53 9.86 27.81 9.51
C SER A 53 9.15 27.84 8.15
N ASN A 54 7.92 28.33 8.10
CA ASN A 54 7.18 28.47 6.84
C ASN A 54 7.71 29.67 6.05
N ARG A 55 7.68 29.58 4.71
CA ARG A 55 7.99 30.73 3.87
C ARG A 55 7.00 31.86 4.16
N LEU A 56 7.54 33.05 4.43
CA LEU A 56 6.75 34.26 4.60
C LEU A 56 6.01 34.56 3.29
N LYS A 57 4.72 34.89 3.39
CA LYS A 57 3.84 35.07 2.23
C LYS A 57 3.98 36.45 1.60
N THR A 58 4.48 37.44 2.34
CA THR A 58 4.59 38.82 1.86
C THR A 58 5.91 39.48 2.27
N VAL A 59 6.34 40.47 1.48
CA VAL A 59 7.50 41.33 1.81
C VAL A 59 7.28 42.10 3.13
N LYS A 60 6.02 42.39 3.50
CA LYS A 60 5.66 43.06 4.76
C LYS A 60 5.80 42.17 6.00
N GLU A 61 5.77 40.85 5.84
CA GLU A 61 6.07 39.87 6.90
C GLU A 61 7.58 39.68 7.07
N ALA A 62 8.40 40.11 6.09
CA ALA A 62 9.85 40.13 6.17
C ALA A 62 10.41 41.40 6.84
N ASP A 63 9.55 42.26 7.38
CA ASP A 63 9.96 43.36 8.26
C ASP A 63 10.64 42.76 9.51
N PRO A 64 11.89 43.15 9.83
CA PRO A 64 12.65 42.55 10.92
C PRO A 64 11.92 42.59 12.27
N ALA A 65 11.29 43.71 12.62
CA ALA A 65 10.61 43.86 13.91
C ALA A 65 9.37 42.96 14.02
N LYS A 66 8.64 42.75 12.92
CA LYS A 66 7.50 41.82 12.90
C LYS A 66 7.93 40.35 12.94
N LEU A 67 9.04 40.03 12.30
CA LEU A 67 9.59 38.68 12.34
C LEU A 67 10.08 38.36 13.76
N ASP A 68 10.82 39.27 14.38
CA ASP A 68 11.31 39.15 15.76
C ASP A 68 10.14 38.96 16.73
N ALA A 69 9.10 39.81 16.65
CA ALA A 69 7.89 39.68 17.46
C ALA A 69 7.16 38.34 17.25
N SER A 70 7.20 37.79 16.03
CA SER A 70 6.60 36.47 15.75
C SER A 70 7.42 35.33 16.34
N ILE A 71 8.75 35.46 16.39
CA ILE A 71 9.67 34.48 16.99
C ILE A 71 9.61 34.50 18.53
N GLU A 72 9.42 35.68 19.13
CA GLU A 72 9.23 35.82 20.58
C GLU A 72 8.00 35.07 21.09
N ASN A 73 6.94 34.99 20.27
CA ASN A 73 5.76 34.21 20.58
C ASN A 73 6.08 32.71 20.63
N ALA A 74 5.98 32.11 21.82
CA ALA A 74 6.18 30.68 22.01
C ALA A 74 5.09 29.89 21.28
N ASN A 75 5.41 29.37 20.09
CA ASN A 75 4.57 28.49 19.29
C ASN A 75 4.50 27.09 19.92
N ILE A 76 3.88 27.01 21.10
CA ILE A 76 3.74 25.76 21.87
C ILE A 76 2.68 24.89 21.20
N GLN A 77 3.02 23.63 20.99
CA GLN A 77 2.17 22.64 20.33
C GLN A 77 2.18 21.35 21.14
N THR A 78 1.03 20.70 21.25
CA THR A 78 0.94 19.31 21.73
C THR A 78 0.90 18.39 20.52
N VAL A 79 1.67 17.32 20.56
CA VAL A 79 1.76 16.30 19.49
C VAL A 79 1.71 14.89 20.07
N ASP A 80 1.11 13.98 19.32
CA ASP A 80 1.31 12.55 19.54
C ASP A 80 2.70 12.10 19.09
N TYR A 81 3.25 11.19 19.87
CA TYR A 81 4.58 10.63 19.74
C TYR A 81 4.56 9.12 20.04
N CYS A 82 5.43 8.36 19.41
CA CYS A 82 5.60 6.94 19.68
C CYS A 82 7.07 6.57 19.51
N ALA A 83 7.61 5.77 20.42
CA ALA A 83 9.00 5.35 20.39
C ALA A 83 9.19 3.98 21.02
N LEU A 84 10.31 3.36 20.69
CA LEU A 84 10.78 2.17 21.37
C LEU A 84 11.15 2.49 22.82
N PRO A 85 10.92 1.58 23.77
CA PRO A 85 11.52 1.64 25.10
C PRO A 85 13.05 1.69 25.05
N ASN A 86 13.66 2.17 26.13
CA ASN A 86 15.12 2.25 26.25
C ASN A 86 15.80 0.87 26.48
N ASP A 87 15.04 -0.22 26.57
CA ASP A 87 15.53 -1.60 26.69
C ASP A 87 15.12 -2.48 25.49
N LYS A 88 14.60 -1.88 24.41
CA LYS A 88 14.17 -2.53 23.18
C LYS A 88 14.73 -1.79 21.98
N ASP A 89 15.47 -2.49 21.13
CA ASP A 89 16.15 -1.91 19.97
C ASP A 89 15.41 -2.14 18.63
N THR A 90 14.30 -2.89 18.66
CA THR A 90 13.64 -3.39 17.45
C THR A 90 12.15 -3.10 17.48
N LEU A 91 11.66 -2.49 16.40
CA LEU A 91 10.25 -2.36 16.09
C LEU A 91 9.75 -3.65 15.44
N GLN A 92 8.71 -4.25 15.99
CA GLN A 92 7.91 -5.28 15.34
C GLN A 92 6.62 -4.67 14.78
N VAL A 93 6.29 -4.93 13.53
CA VAL A 93 5.02 -4.57 12.90
C VAL A 93 4.28 -5.84 12.52
N ARG A 94 3.04 -6.01 12.97
CA ARG A 94 2.23 -7.21 12.72
C ARG A 94 0.89 -6.86 12.08
N PHE A 95 0.52 -7.61 11.04
CA PHE A 95 -0.78 -7.55 10.41
C PHE A 95 -1.11 -8.87 9.71
N THR A 96 -2.37 -9.03 9.32
CA THR A 96 -2.79 -10.13 8.45
C THR A 96 -3.15 -9.60 7.06
N LEU A 97 -2.96 -10.43 6.03
CA LEU A 97 -3.35 -10.14 4.66
C LEU A 97 -4.22 -11.28 4.13
N LYS A 98 -5.43 -10.97 3.69
CA LYS A 98 -6.21 -11.88 2.85
C LYS A 98 -5.95 -11.58 1.38
N VAL A 99 -5.71 -12.63 0.60
CA VAL A 99 -5.68 -12.60 -0.86
C VAL A 99 -6.92 -13.33 -1.35
N LEU A 100 -7.82 -12.63 -2.04
CA LEU A 100 -9.12 -13.15 -2.45
C LEU A 100 -9.13 -13.48 -3.95
N SER A 101 -9.85 -14.54 -4.31
CA SER A 101 -10.18 -14.89 -5.69
C SER A 101 -11.30 -14.00 -6.28
N GLY A 102 -11.68 -14.29 -7.53
CA GLY A 102 -12.88 -13.71 -8.13
C GLY A 102 -12.68 -12.33 -8.76
N VAL A 103 -11.48 -12.03 -9.30
CA VAL A 103 -11.21 -10.77 -10.02
C VAL A 103 -12.16 -10.61 -11.22
N GLN A 104 -12.50 -11.70 -11.90
CA GLN A 104 -13.42 -11.74 -13.06
C GLN A 104 -14.89 -11.43 -12.73
N THR A 105 -15.24 -11.26 -11.46
CA THR A 105 -16.60 -10.98 -11.01
C THR A 105 -16.67 -9.59 -10.37
N PRO A 106 -17.27 -8.59 -11.05
CA PRO A 106 -17.56 -7.29 -10.44
C PRO A 106 -18.56 -7.46 -9.29
N SER A 107 -18.42 -6.67 -8.22
CA SER A 107 -19.39 -6.66 -7.11
C SER A 107 -20.68 -5.94 -7.48
N ALA A 108 -20.64 -5.03 -8.45
CA ALA A 108 -21.80 -4.42 -9.07
C ALA A 108 -21.54 -4.19 -10.57
N CYS A 109 -22.52 -4.51 -11.42
CA CYS A 109 -22.51 -4.18 -12.85
C CYS A 109 -23.95 -4.07 -13.36
N ASN A 110 -24.32 -2.97 -14.01
CA ASN A 110 -25.65 -2.81 -14.62
C ASN A 110 -25.70 -3.05 -16.14
N GLY A 111 -24.58 -3.44 -16.76
CA GLY A 111 -24.49 -3.80 -18.18
C GLY A 111 -24.18 -5.29 -18.37
N GLN A 112 -25.18 -6.10 -18.72
CA GLN A 112 -25.02 -7.56 -18.82
C GLN A 112 -24.05 -7.99 -19.94
N ASP A 113 -24.10 -7.35 -21.10
CA ASP A 113 -23.22 -7.71 -22.22
C ASP A 113 -21.77 -7.28 -21.97
N PHE A 114 -21.58 -6.13 -21.31
CA PHE A 114 -20.28 -5.73 -20.78
C PHE A 114 -19.75 -6.76 -19.77
N GLN A 115 -20.58 -7.22 -18.84
CA GLN A 115 -20.16 -8.21 -17.85
C GLN A 115 -19.71 -9.53 -18.50
N LYS A 116 -20.40 -9.99 -19.54
CA LYS A 116 -20.02 -11.21 -20.28
C LYS A 116 -18.67 -11.05 -20.98
N THR A 117 -18.48 -9.94 -21.70
CA THR A 117 -17.24 -9.66 -22.44
C THR A 117 -16.06 -9.46 -21.50
N TYR A 118 -16.24 -8.67 -20.45
CA TYR A 118 -15.25 -8.49 -19.38
C TYR A 118 -14.85 -9.81 -18.73
N LYS A 119 -15.85 -10.63 -18.34
CA LYS A 119 -15.59 -11.91 -17.70
C LYS A 119 -14.75 -12.82 -18.58
N ALA A 120 -15.07 -12.90 -19.87
CA ALA A 120 -14.29 -13.68 -20.83
C ALA A 120 -12.85 -13.16 -20.97
N ALA A 121 -12.64 -11.84 -21.04
CA ALA A 121 -11.31 -11.24 -21.09
C ALA A 121 -10.48 -11.54 -19.82
N ALA A 122 -11.10 -11.41 -18.65
CA ALA A 122 -10.45 -11.72 -17.38
C ALA A 122 -10.12 -13.22 -17.23
N GLU A 123 -11.02 -14.12 -17.65
CA GLU A 123 -10.76 -15.56 -17.67
C GLU A 123 -9.63 -15.94 -18.64
N ALA A 124 -9.55 -15.29 -19.80
CA ALA A 124 -8.44 -15.47 -20.73
C ALA A 124 -7.10 -15.03 -20.12
N TYR A 125 -7.06 -13.87 -19.44
CA TYR A 125 -5.86 -13.44 -18.70
C TYR A 125 -5.46 -14.44 -17.62
N ILE A 126 -6.42 -14.94 -16.84
CA ILE A 126 -6.17 -15.95 -15.80
C ILE A 126 -5.58 -17.23 -16.40
N ALA A 127 -6.14 -17.71 -17.52
CA ALA A 127 -5.67 -18.92 -18.18
C ALA A 127 -4.23 -18.78 -18.70
N ASN A 128 -3.88 -17.61 -19.25
CA ASN A 128 -2.58 -17.37 -19.89
C ASN A 128 -1.48 -16.98 -18.89
N SER A 129 -1.79 -16.03 -17.99
CA SER A 129 -0.79 -15.39 -17.12
C SER A 129 -0.81 -15.91 -15.69
N GLN A 130 -1.91 -16.56 -15.27
CA GLN A 130 -2.10 -17.14 -13.92
C GLN A 130 -1.77 -16.19 -12.76
N PHE A 131 -1.87 -14.87 -12.99
CA PHE A 131 -1.43 -13.82 -12.07
C PHE A 131 0.05 -13.89 -11.63
N SER A 132 0.91 -14.70 -12.28
CA SER A 132 2.28 -14.94 -11.82
C SER A 132 3.10 -13.66 -11.69
N GLU A 133 3.04 -12.76 -12.68
CA GLU A 133 3.76 -11.47 -12.65
C GLU A 133 3.29 -10.58 -11.48
N LEU A 134 1.97 -10.42 -11.30
CA LEU A 134 1.44 -9.59 -10.21
C LEU A 134 1.77 -10.18 -8.85
N ALA A 135 1.63 -11.49 -8.72
CA ALA A 135 1.91 -12.21 -7.48
C ALA A 135 3.39 -12.13 -7.08
N GLN A 136 4.31 -12.26 -8.05
CA GLN A 136 5.75 -12.06 -7.85
C GLN A 136 6.05 -10.67 -7.28
N ARG A 137 5.44 -9.63 -7.85
CA ARG A 137 5.63 -8.24 -7.38
C ARG A 137 5.02 -7.99 -6.00
N TYR A 138 3.82 -8.53 -5.73
CA TYR A 138 3.19 -8.43 -4.41
C TYR A 138 4.01 -9.17 -3.34
N ALA A 139 4.47 -10.38 -3.63
CA ALA A 139 5.32 -11.16 -2.73
C ALA A 139 6.64 -10.43 -2.43
N THR A 140 7.25 -9.82 -3.45
CA THR A 140 8.44 -8.98 -3.28
C THR A 140 8.18 -7.80 -2.34
N ASN A 141 7.07 -7.08 -2.50
CA ASN A 141 6.72 -5.95 -1.62
C ASN A 141 6.39 -6.36 -0.18
N ILE A 142 5.93 -7.60 0.05
CA ILE A 142 5.82 -8.18 1.39
C ILE A 142 7.23 -8.44 1.93
N ALA A 143 8.04 -9.17 1.18
CA ALA A 143 9.35 -9.65 1.63
C ALA A 143 10.37 -8.52 1.87
N ASN A 144 10.33 -7.44 1.08
CA ASN A 144 11.22 -6.27 1.22
C ASN A 144 10.75 -5.24 2.27
N ALA A 145 9.65 -5.53 2.96
CA ALA A 145 9.05 -4.70 4.00
C ALA A 145 8.74 -3.27 3.54
N ARG A 146 8.34 -3.05 2.27
CA ARG A 146 7.96 -1.71 1.78
C ARG A 146 6.86 -1.07 2.66
N PHE A 147 5.99 -1.89 3.24
CA PHE A 147 4.93 -1.48 4.15
C PHE A 147 5.43 -0.85 5.47
N LEU A 148 6.72 -0.92 5.80
CA LEU A 148 7.29 -0.19 6.95
C LEU A 148 7.40 1.32 6.71
N TRP A 149 7.31 1.80 5.46
CA TRP A 149 7.45 3.21 5.10
C TRP A 149 8.68 3.84 5.75
N ARG A 150 8.50 4.89 6.57
CA ARG A 150 9.58 5.61 7.25
C ARG A 150 10.32 4.72 8.26
N ASN A 151 9.66 3.72 8.85
CA ASN A 151 10.28 2.78 9.79
C ASN A 151 11.28 1.82 9.12
N ARG A 152 11.38 1.83 7.79
CA ARG A 152 12.41 1.11 7.03
C ARG A 152 13.73 1.88 6.95
N VAL A 153 13.67 3.21 7.03
CA VAL A 153 14.81 4.09 6.79
C VAL A 153 15.72 4.11 8.01
N GLY A 154 17.03 3.88 7.81
CA GLY A 154 18.01 3.90 8.89
C GLY A 154 18.05 2.62 9.75
N ALA A 155 17.29 1.58 9.40
CA ALA A 155 17.34 0.30 10.10
C ALA A 155 18.62 -0.49 9.78
N GLU A 156 19.25 -1.05 10.81
CA GLU A 156 20.45 -1.88 10.68
C GLU A 156 20.12 -3.18 9.95
N GLN A 157 19.12 -3.89 10.45
CA GLN A 157 18.59 -5.15 9.91
C GLN A 157 17.07 -5.08 9.78
N ILE A 158 16.54 -5.78 8.78
CA ILE A 158 15.10 -5.93 8.61
C ILE A 158 14.78 -7.38 8.25
N GLN A 159 14.02 -8.06 9.11
CA GLN A 159 13.53 -9.41 8.87
C GLN A 159 12.03 -9.40 8.69
N VAL A 160 11.52 -10.09 7.67
CA VAL A 160 10.08 -10.35 7.49
C VAL A 160 9.80 -11.82 7.67
N VAL A 161 8.82 -12.17 8.50
CA VAL A 161 8.30 -13.52 8.67
C VAL A 161 6.88 -13.55 8.16
N VAL A 162 6.59 -14.46 7.22
CA VAL A 162 5.27 -14.64 6.63
C VAL A 162 4.81 -16.07 6.92
N LYS A 163 3.64 -16.21 7.56
CA LYS A 163 3.01 -17.49 7.85
C LYS A 163 1.74 -17.63 7.00
N HIS A 164 1.65 -18.66 6.17
CA HIS A 164 0.41 -19.02 5.50
C HIS A 164 -0.46 -19.87 6.41
N ILE A 165 -1.57 -19.29 6.88
CA ILE A 165 -2.54 -19.95 7.75
C ILE A 165 -3.50 -20.75 6.86
N ASN A 166 -3.29 -22.06 6.78
CA ASN A 166 -4.15 -22.98 6.06
C ASN A 166 -4.92 -23.85 7.07
N SER A 167 -6.26 -23.73 7.10
CA SER A 167 -7.13 -24.54 7.97
C SER A 167 -7.05 -26.05 7.70
N SER A 168 -6.53 -26.45 6.54
CA SER A 168 -6.38 -27.85 6.13
C SER A 168 -5.03 -28.47 6.53
N SER A 169 -4.14 -27.70 7.17
CA SER A 169 -2.84 -28.18 7.66
C SER A 169 -2.67 -27.86 9.14
N GLU A 170 -2.14 -28.82 9.90
CA GLU A 170 -1.85 -28.62 11.32
C GLU A 170 -0.69 -27.64 11.57
N GLN A 171 0.19 -27.43 10.57
CA GLN A 171 1.34 -26.54 10.69
C GLN A 171 1.35 -25.50 9.56
N PRO A 172 1.47 -24.20 9.87
CA PRO A 172 1.53 -23.17 8.83
C PRO A 172 2.84 -23.27 8.05
N THR A 173 2.78 -23.00 6.74
CA THR A 173 4.01 -22.77 5.96
C THR A 173 4.59 -21.43 6.37
N VAL A 174 5.90 -21.38 6.67
CA VAL A 174 6.59 -20.17 7.15
C VAL A 174 7.74 -19.81 6.22
N TRP A 175 7.78 -18.56 5.78
CA TRP A 175 8.91 -17.98 5.07
C TRP A 175 9.54 -16.86 5.90
N THR A 176 10.86 -16.74 5.83
CA THR A 176 11.62 -15.67 6.48
C THR A 176 12.52 -15.01 5.44
N PHE A 177 12.48 -13.68 5.38
CA PHE A 177 13.19 -12.87 4.39
C PHE A 177 14.11 -11.85 5.07
N ASP A 178 15.30 -11.65 4.49
CA ASP A 178 16.10 -10.45 4.71
C ASP A 178 15.60 -9.36 3.76
N ALA A 179 14.89 -8.38 4.30
CA ALA A 179 14.21 -7.36 3.52
C ALA A 179 15.17 -6.37 2.83
N LYS A 180 16.41 -6.25 3.35
CA LYS A 180 17.43 -5.36 2.77
C LYS A 180 18.10 -6.02 1.57
N ALA A 181 18.26 -7.35 1.58
CA ALA A 181 18.81 -8.11 0.46
C ALA A 181 17.91 -8.10 -0.79
N ILE A 182 16.59 -8.07 -0.62
CA ILE A 182 15.62 -8.11 -1.74
C ILE A 182 15.56 -6.77 -2.49
N GLY A 183 15.74 -5.64 -1.80
CA GLY A 183 15.67 -4.31 -2.40
C GLY A 183 14.25 -3.81 -2.70
N LEU A 184 14.15 -2.57 -3.19
CA LEU A 184 12.87 -1.85 -3.43
C LEU A 184 12.60 -1.50 -4.90
N GLN A 185 13.54 -1.73 -5.80
CA GLN A 185 13.46 -1.25 -7.18
C GLN A 185 13.10 -2.35 -8.18
N SER A 186 13.65 -3.55 -8.01
CA SER A 186 13.37 -4.71 -8.88
C SER A 186 12.39 -5.70 -8.23
N PHE A 187 11.88 -6.62 -9.05
CA PHE A 187 10.90 -7.64 -8.66
C PHE A 187 11.31 -9.06 -9.07
N ASP A 188 12.59 -9.26 -9.37
CA ASP A 188 13.20 -10.48 -9.91
C ASP A 188 13.77 -11.43 -8.83
N SER A 189 13.49 -11.16 -7.56
CA SER A 189 13.93 -12.00 -6.43
C SER A 189 13.29 -13.39 -6.48
N ASN A 190 14.12 -14.43 -6.63
CA ASN A 190 13.67 -15.81 -6.66
C ASN A 190 13.27 -16.33 -5.26
N GLU A 191 13.74 -15.67 -4.21
CA GLU A 191 13.47 -16.01 -2.82
C GLU A 191 11.96 -15.96 -2.51
N VAL A 192 11.20 -15.13 -3.23
CA VAL A 192 9.77 -14.93 -2.99
C VAL A 192 8.86 -15.87 -3.77
N GLN A 193 9.39 -16.75 -4.62
CA GLN A 193 8.60 -17.57 -5.55
C GLN A 193 7.52 -18.42 -4.86
N ALA A 194 7.84 -19.05 -3.74
CA ALA A 194 6.87 -19.88 -3.02
C ALA A 194 5.69 -19.05 -2.46
N LEU A 195 5.97 -17.86 -1.94
CA LEU A 195 4.93 -16.92 -1.50
C LEU A 195 4.14 -16.37 -2.70
N ALA A 196 4.83 -16.04 -3.80
CA ALA A 196 4.21 -15.61 -5.04
C ALA A 196 3.23 -16.66 -5.58
N GLN A 197 3.58 -17.95 -5.52
CA GLN A 197 2.68 -19.02 -5.98
C GLN A 197 1.37 -19.05 -5.17
N VAL A 198 1.43 -18.90 -3.85
CA VAL A 198 0.23 -18.84 -3.00
C VAL A 198 -0.66 -17.65 -3.38
N ILE A 199 -0.06 -16.47 -3.60
CA ILE A 199 -0.80 -15.27 -4.04
C ILE A 199 -1.42 -15.49 -5.43
N ALA A 200 -0.66 -16.07 -6.37
CA ALA A 200 -1.10 -16.35 -7.73
C ALA A 200 -2.27 -17.34 -7.77
N ASP A 201 -2.20 -18.41 -6.98
CA ASP A 201 -3.24 -19.43 -6.90
C ASP A 201 -4.55 -18.87 -6.36
N SER A 202 -4.50 -18.01 -5.35
CA SER A 202 -5.69 -17.32 -4.84
C SER A 202 -6.25 -16.32 -5.84
N LEU A 203 -5.43 -15.44 -6.42
CA LEU A 203 -5.91 -14.46 -7.41
C LEU A 203 -6.50 -15.12 -8.67
N SER A 204 -5.95 -16.27 -9.08
CA SER A 204 -6.45 -17.08 -10.20
C SER A 204 -7.69 -17.91 -9.86
N GLY A 205 -8.09 -17.97 -8.59
CA GLY A 205 -9.24 -18.75 -8.14
C GLY A 205 -9.00 -20.26 -8.06
N LYS A 206 -7.74 -20.73 -8.06
CA LYS A 206 -7.43 -22.14 -7.74
C LYS A 206 -7.70 -22.44 -6.26
N THR A 207 -7.53 -21.42 -5.42
CA THR A 207 -8.00 -21.40 -4.04
C THR A 207 -8.94 -20.21 -3.84
N GLU A 208 -9.94 -20.36 -2.97
CA GLU A 208 -10.91 -19.28 -2.72
C GLU A 208 -10.23 -18.04 -2.14
N PHE A 209 -9.31 -18.26 -1.19
CA PHE A 209 -8.46 -17.23 -0.61
C PHE A 209 -7.18 -17.82 0.01
N ALA A 210 -6.21 -16.95 0.31
CA ALA A 210 -5.10 -17.22 1.22
C ALA A 210 -5.13 -16.23 2.39
N LEU A 211 -4.79 -16.70 3.59
CA LEU A 211 -4.62 -15.87 4.78
C LEU A 211 -3.15 -15.91 5.22
N LEU A 212 -2.52 -14.73 5.24
CA LEU A 212 -1.13 -14.57 5.64
C LEU A 212 -1.06 -13.79 6.96
N ASP A 213 -0.31 -14.29 7.95
CA ASP A 213 0.13 -13.54 9.13
C ASP A 213 1.55 -13.05 8.88
N ILE A 214 1.75 -11.73 8.92
CA ILE A 214 2.97 -11.06 8.50
C ILE A 214 3.52 -10.27 9.69
N GLU A 215 4.78 -10.56 10.01
CA GLU A 215 5.54 -9.89 11.06
C GLU A 215 6.83 -9.33 10.44
N ALA A 216 7.08 -8.03 10.60
CA ALA A 216 8.34 -7.41 10.22
C ALA A 216 9.06 -6.88 11.44
N TYR A 217 10.37 -7.10 11.50
CA TYR A 217 11.26 -6.63 12.55
C TYR A 217 12.25 -5.64 11.95
N SER A 218 12.26 -4.41 12.44
CA SER A 218 13.16 -3.33 12.01
C SER A 218 14.05 -2.94 13.20
N GLN A 219 15.35 -3.25 13.13
CA GLN A 219 16.31 -2.91 14.18
C GLN A 219 16.72 -1.44 14.04
N LEU A 220 16.22 -0.58 14.94
CA LEU A 220 16.34 0.88 14.85
C LEU A 220 17.29 1.44 15.92
N GLY A 221 17.42 0.75 17.05
CA GLY A 221 18.14 1.22 18.23
C GLY A 221 17.20 1.56 19.39
N GLU A 222 17.72 1.49 20.61
CA GLU A 222 16.97 1.75 21.84
C GLU A 222 16.47 3.20 21.91
N GLY A 223 15.24 3.40 22.39
CA GLY A 223 14.66 4.74 22.57
C GLY A 223 14.27 5.48 21.29
N GLN A 224 14.48 4.89 20.10
CA GLN A 224 14.25 5.57 18.83
C GLN A 224 12.75 5.79 18.55
N GLU A 225 12.45 6.92 17.91
CA GLU A 225 11.10 7.25 17.45
C GLU A 225 10.64 6.26 16.36
N VAL A 226 9.37 5.89 16.43
CA VAL A 226 8.69 5.09 15.40
C VAL A 226 7.55 5.89 14.79
N TYR A 227 7.11 5.48 13.60
CA TYR A 227 6.24 6.26 12.75
C TYR A 227 4.93 5.51 12.44
N PRO A 228 3.92 5.60 13.31
CA PRO A 228 2.54 5.22 13.02
C PRO A 228 1.95 6.01 11.84
N SER A 229 0.72 5.69 11.43
CA SER A 229 0.00 6.58 10.52
C SER A 229 -0.47 7.84 11.23
N GLU A 230 -0.68 8.91 10.46
CA GLU A 230 -1.16 10.18 10.97
C GLU A 230 -2.64 10.31 10.59
N GLU A 231 -3.45 10.79 11.53
CA GLU A 231 -4.86 11.09 11.30
C GLU A 231 -5.01 12.48 10.70
N LEU A 232 -5.78 12.58 9.61
CA LEU A 232 -6.11 13.86 9.01
C LEU A 232 -7.38 14.40 9.68
N VAL A 233 -7.20 15.26 10.67
CA VAL A 233 -8.31 15.92 11.37
C VAL A 233 -8.58 17.28 10.73
N THR A 234 -9.81 17.49 10.26
CA THR A 234 -10.25 18.73 9.59
C THR A 234 -10.69 19.81 10.57
N GLU A 235 -11.06 19.43 11.79
CA GLU A 235 -11.43 20.33 12.87
C GLU A 235 -10.22 20.63 13.75
N LYS A 236 -10.12 21.88 14.21
CA LYS A 236 -8.98 22.34 14.99
C LYS A 236 -9.12 21.84 16.43
N GLY A 237 -8.40 20.78 16.78
CA GLY A 237 -8.28 20.26 18.14
C GLY A 237 -7.09 20.84 18.91
N ASP A 238 -6.88 20.35 20.13
CA ASP A 238 -5.78 20.76 21.02
C ASP A 238 -4.40 20.23 20.57
N LYS A 239 -4.39 19.17 19.74
CA LYS A 239 -3.18 18.56 19.19
C LYS A 239 -2.96 19.02 17.75
N SER A 240 -1.72 19.36 17.46
CA SER A 240 -1.26 19.72 16.10
C SER A 240 -0.90 18.51 15.24
N LYS A 241 -0.69 17.35 15.86
CA LYS A 241 -0.40 16.07 15.21
C LYS A 241 -1.08 14.95 15.98
N ILE A 242 -1.90 14.18 15.30
CA ILE A 242 -2.64 13.05 15.86
C ILE A 242 -2.18 11.78 15.14
N LEU A 243 -1.76 10.78 15.91
CA LEU A 243 -1.29 9.50 15.36
C LEU A 243 -2.39 8.44 15.46
N TYR A 244 -2.33 7.46 14.58
CA TYR A 244 -3.29 6.36 14.51
C TYR A 244 -2.91 5.23 15.48
N GLU A 245 -3.91 4.71 16.17
CA GLU A 245 -3.84 3.51 16.99
C GLU A 245 -5.10 2.66 16.83
N THR A 246 -4.99 1.38 17.15
CA THR A 246 -6.10 0.44 17.20
C THR A 246 -5.94 -0.43 18.44
N ASP A 247 -7.02 -0.57 19.22
CA ASP A 247 -7.01 -1.24 20.54
C ASP A 247 -5.96 -0.67 21.52
N GLY A 248 -5.71 0.64 21.46
CA GLY A 248 -4.70 1.33 22.28
C GLY A 248 -3.25 0.99 21.91
N ILE A 249 -3.03 0.45 20.71
CA ILE A 249 -1.71 0.13 20.15
C ILE A 249 -1.48 0.98 18.92
N ALA A 250 -0.38 1.73 18.88
CA ALA A 250 0.02 2.53 17.73
C ALA A 250 0.05 1.66 16.46
N ALA A 251 -0.46 2.19 15.34
CA ALA A 251 -0.71 1.39 14.15
C ALA A 251 -0.41 2.10 12.82
N LEU A 252 -0.20 1.33 11.76
CA LEU A 252 -0.32 1.78 10.39
C LEU A 252 -1.73 1.47 9.87
N HIS A 253 -2.34 2.44 9.19
CA HIS A 253 -3.62 2.21 8.52
C HIS A 253 -3.51 1.10 7.47
N SER A 254 -4.52 0.24 7.39
CA SER A 254 -4.62 -0.83 6.40
C SER A 254 -4.48 -0.34 4.95
N GLN A 255 -5.05 0.82 4.58
CA GLN A 255 -4.87 1.39 3.24
C GLN A 255 -3.44 1.83 2.94
N LYS A 256 -2.67 2.22 3.96
CA LYS A 256 -1.25 2.59 3.84
C LYS A 256 -0.38 1.35 3.65
N VAL A 257 -0.71 0.26 4.33
CA VAL A 257 -0.12 -1.08 4.07
C VAL A 257 -0.47 -1.51 2.64
N GLY A 258 -1.75 -1.45 2.26
CA GLY A 258 -2.22 -1.83 0.92
C GLY A 258 -1.57 -1.02 -0.20
N ASN A 259 -1.37 0.29 -0.01
CA ASN A 259 -0.64 1.14 -0.96
C ASN A 259 0.80 0.65 -1.19
N ALA A 260 1.53 0.30 -0.12
CA ALA A 260 2.86 -0.26 -0.23
C ALA A 260 2.85 -1.60 -0.98
N LEU A 261 1.92 -2.50 -0.66
CA LEU A 261 1.83 -3.81 -1.35
C LEU A 261 1.61 -3.64 -2.85
N ARG A 262 0.73 -2.71 -3.28
CA ARG A 262 0.45 -2.45 -4.70
C ARG A 262 1.41 -1.45 -5.38
N THR A 263 2.54 -1.13 -4.75
CA THR A 263 3.62 -0.34 -5.38
C THR A 263 4.42 -1.22 -6.34
N ILE A 264 3.80 -1.53 -7.48
CA ILE A 264 4.28 -2.53 -8.43
C ILE A 264 4.33 -2.02 -9.88
N ASP A 265 3.77 -0.84 -10.16
CA ASP A 265 3.70 -0.30 -11.52
C ASP A 265 5.06 0.28 -11.91
N THR A 266 5.75 -0.42 -12.82
CA THR A 266 6.98 0.04 -13.50
C THR A 266 6.76 0.09 -15.00
N TRP A 267 5.51 0.12 -15.45
CA TRP A 267 5.15 -0.03 -16.87
C TRP A 267 4.71 1.29 -17.50
N TYR A 268 4.89 2.41 -16.81
CA TYR A 268 4.41 3.73 -17.23
C TYR A 268 5.48 4.53 -18.01
N GLU A 269 6.76 4.17 -17.88
CA GLU A 269 7.88 4.74 -18.64
C GLU A 269 9.07 3.78 -18.64
N GLN A 270 10.10 4.08 -19.45
CA GLN A 270 11.37 3.35 -19.42
C GLN A 270 12.15 3.68 -18.14
N ASP A 271 12.78 2.68 -17.52
CA ASP A 271 13.55 2.81 -16.27
C ASP A 271 12.74 3.40 -15.10
N ALA A 272 11.42 3.18 -15.15
CA ALA A 272 10.46 3.61 -14.15
C ALA A 272 10.80 3.09 -12.75
N ARG A 273 10.68 3.95 -11.75
CA ARG A 273 10.65 3.52 -10.36
C ARG A 273 9.28 2.93 -10.04
N PRO A 274 9.17 1.90 -9.20
CA PRO A 274 7.86 1.35 -8.85
C PRO A 274 6.98 2.39 -8.17
N ILE A 275 5.79 2.64 -8.74
CA ILE A 275 4.73 3.45 -8.13
C ILE A 275 3.52 2.58 -7.75
N ALA A 276 2.72 3.11 -6.83
CA ALA A 276 1.45 2.47 -6.46
C ALA A 276 0.51 2.46 -7.68
N VAL A 277 -0.08 1.30 -7.96
CA VAL A 277 -1.06 1.16 -9.05
C VAL A 277 -2.27 2.05 -8.76
N GLU A 278 -2.47 3.09 -9.56
CA GLU A 278 -3.56 4.06 -9.46
C GLU A 278 -4.13 4.34 -10.86
N VAL A 279 -5.38 4.80 -10.93
CA VAL A 279 -6.12 5.07 -12.18
C VAL A 279 -5.32 5.91 -13.18
N TYR A 280 -4.65 6.95 -12.68
CA TYR A 280 -3.86 7.89 -13.50
C TYR A 280 -2.36 7.82 -13.17
N GLY A 281 -1.91 6.77 -12.48
CA GLY A 281 -0.54 6.66 -11.99
C GLY A 281 -0.12 7.87 -11.15
N SER A 282 -0.98 8.29 -10.22
CA SER A 282 -0.76 9.50 -9.43
C SER A 282 0.19 9.25 -8.27
N VAL A 283 1.17 10.14 -8.12
CA VAL A 283 2.15 10.14 -7.04
C VAL A 283 2.02 11.47 -6.29
N THR A 284 1.26 11.44 -5.20
CA THR A 284 0.75 12.63 -4.50
C THR A 284 1.85 13.52 -3.94
N ASN A 285 2.92 12.94 -3.38
CA ASN A 285 4.07 13.67 -2.88
C ASN A 285 4.89 14.37 -3.97
N GLN A 286 4.77 13.94 -5.24
CA GLN A 286 5.38 14.59 -6.40
C GLN A 286 4.41 15.48 -7.17
N GLY A 287 3.11 15.50 -6.80
CA GLY A 287 2.08 16.23 -7.55
C GLY A 287 1.98 15.82 -9.02
N THR A 288 2.36 14.59 -9.36
CA THR A 288 2.52 14.14 -10.75
C THR A 288 1.59 12.96 -11.06
N ALA A 289 1.02 12.94 -12.27
CA ALA A 289 0.28 11.81 -12.83
C ALA A 289 1.03 11.27 -14.04
N TYR A 290 1.50 10.03 -13.95
CA TYR A 290 2.34 9.40 -14.98
C TYR A 290 1.56 8.76 -16.12
N ARG A 291 0.31 8.34 -15.87
CA ARG A 291 -0.55 7.71 -16.88
C ARG A 291 -1.65 8.68 -17.29
N LYS A 292 -1.29 9.67 -18.12
CA LYS A 292 -2.22 10.71 -18.54
C LYS A 292 -3.22 10.17 -19.57
N PRO A 293 -4.50 10.59 -19.52
CA PRO A 293 -5.48 10.19 -20.53
C PRO A 293 -5.11 10.60 -21.97
N THR A 294 -4.33 11.68 -22.13
CA THR A 294 -3.81 12.12 -23.45
C THR A 294 -2.93 11.06 -24.11
N ASP A 295 -2.26 10.25 -23.30
CA ASP A 295 -1.30 9.25 -23.75
C ASP A 295 -1.99 7.89 -23.98
N LYS A 296 -3.29 7.80 -23.64
CA LYS A 296 -4.12 6.59 -23.75
C LYS A 296 -3.57 5.39 -22.99
N LYS A 297 -2.84 5.66 -21.90
CA LYS A 297 -2.22 4.67 -21.00
C LYS A 297 -2.81 4.70 -19.58
N ASP A 298 -3.85 5.50 -19.36
CA ASP A 298 -4.63 5.50 -18.12
C ASP A 298 -5.50 4.25 -18.01
N PHE A 299 -5.94 3.95 -16.78
CA PHE A 299 -6.74 2.76 -16.51
C PHE A 299 -8.04 2.71 -17.32
N TYR A 300 -8.80 3.79 -17.47
CA TYR A 300 -10.09 3.73 -18.15
C TYR A 300 -9.92 3.44 -19.64
N THR A 301 -8.97 4.11 -20.30
CA THR A 301 -8.71 3.86 -21.73
C THR A 301 -8.31 2.40 -21.98
N LEU A 302 -7.43 1.85 -21.15
CA LEU A 302 -6.97 0.46 -21.28
C LEU A 302 -8.04 -0.55 -20.86
N PHE A 303 -8.77 -0.28 -19.78
CA PHE A 303 -9.82 -1.15 -19.27
C PHE A 303 -11.00 -1.26 -20.23
N ASP A 304 -11.39 -0.16 -20.89
CA ASP A 304 -12.45 -0.19 -21.91
C ASP A 304 -12.07 -1.11 -23.08
N GLN A 305 -10.83 -1.04 -23.56
CA GLN A 305 -10.31 -1.93 -24.60
C GLN A 305 -10.29 -3.40 -24.12
N PHE A 306 -9.68 -3.63 -22.96
CA PHE A 306 -9.56 -4.96 -22.36
C PHE A 306 -10.93 -5.62 -22.14
N ALA A 307 -11.87 -4.90 -21.51
CA ALA A 307 -13.19 -5.42 -21.16
C ALA A 307 -14.04 -5.74 -22.39
N LEU A 308 -13.78 -5.08 -23.53
CA LEU A 308 -14.44 -5.37 -24.81
C LEU A 308 -13.73 -6.47 -25.62
N GLY A 309 -12.71 -7.12 -25.05
CA GLY A 309 -11.97 -8.22 -25.67
C GLY A 309 -10.91 -7.79 -26.69
N GLU A 310 -10.53 -6.50 -26.70
CA GLU A 310 -9.38 -6.07 -27.48
C GLU A 310 -8.08 -6.56 -26.82
N LYS A 311 -7.11 -6.93 -27.65
CA LYS A 311 -5.80 -7.37 -27.18
C LYS A 311 -4.96 -6.17 -26.77
N LEU A 312 -4.42 -6.20 -25.55
CA LEU A 312 -3.46 -5.22 -25.08
C LEU A 312 -2.03 -5.77 -25.14
N GLU A 313 -1.05 -4.88 -24.95
CA GLU A 313 0.31 -5.29 -24.64
C GLU A 313 0.38 -5.92 -23.24
N ALA A 314 1.25 -6.90 -23.04
CA ALA A 314 1.29 -7.69 -21.80
C ALA A 314 1.40 -6.82 -20.53
N ASN A 315 2.25 -5.79 -20.56
CA ASN A 315 2.41 -4.87 -19.44
C ASN A 315 1.16 -4.02 -19.15
N ASP A 316 0.39 -3.67 -20.17
CA ASP A 316 -0.87 -2.95 -20.01
C ASP A 316 -1.95 -3.88 -19.43
N GLU A 317 -1.97 -5.16 -19.82
CA GLU A 317 -2.84 -6.18 -19.20
C GLU A 317 -2.53 -6.35 -17.72
N HIS A 318 -1.24 -6.47 -17.36
CA HIS A 318 -0.82 -6.54 -15.96
C HIS A 318 -1.25 -5.31 -15.16
N TYR A 319 -1.10 -4.11 -15.72
CA TYR A 319 -1.56 -2.88 -15.09
C TYR A 319 -3.08 -2.85 -14.88
N VAL A 320 -3.88 -3.22 -15.91
CA VAL A 320 -5.35 -3.29 -15.81
C VAL A 320 -5.76 -4.30 -14.74
N MET A 321 -5.18 -5.50 -14.75
CA MET A 321 -5.52 -6.53 -13.77
C MET A 321 -5.07 -6.16 -12.36
N ALA A 322 -3.96 -5.42 -12.20
CA ALA A 322 -3.53 -4.88 -10.92
C ALA A 322 -4.51 -3.81 -10.37
N MET A 323 -5.09 -2.98 -11.25
CA MET A 323 -6.15 -2.03 -10.88
C MET A 323 -7.43 -2.74 -10.42
N LEU A 324 -7.78 -3.87 -11.05
CA LEU A 324 -8.92 -4.69 -10.64
C LEU A 324 -8.68 -5.43 -9.32
N VAL A 325 -7.43 -5.88 -9.06
CA VAL A 325 -7.01 -6.41 -7.76
C VAL A 325 -7.08 -5.35 -6.65
N ARG A 326 -6.67 -4.10 -6.96
CA ARG A 326 -6.84 -2.95 -6.05
C ARG A 326 -8.32 -2.70 -5.74
N GLY A 327 -9.18 -2.87 -6.74
CA GLY A 327 -10.62 -2.59 -6.64
C GLY A 327 -10.92 -1.09 -6.67
N GLY A 328 -12.22 -0.78 -6.72
CA GLY A 328 -12.73 0.58 -6.83
C GLY A 328 -14.10 0.65 -7.48
N VAL A 329 -14.65 1.86 -7.52
CA VAL A 329 -15.88 2.18 -8.26
C VAL A 329 -15.46 2.82 -9.58
N PHE A 330 -15.82 2.19 -10.70
CA PHE A 330 -15.36 2.55 -12.05
C PHE A 330 -16.51 2.89 -13.01
N GLY A 331 -17.75 2.89 -12.54
CA GLY A 331 -18.89 3.34 -13.34
C GLY A 331 -18.77 4.81 -13.74
N LEU A 332 -19.43 5.18 -14.86
CA LEU A 332 -19.55 6.57 -15.29
C LEU A 332 -20.24 7.38 -14.19
N SER A 333 -19.49 8.25 -13.52
CA SER A 333 -20.07 9.16 -12.54
C SER A 333 -21.02 10.12 -13.24
N SER A 334 -22.23 10.27 -12.70
CA SER A 334 -23.19 11.30 -13.13
C SER A 334 -22.97 12.66 -12.44
N LYS A 335 -21.81 12.84 -11.79
CA LYS A 335 -21.42 14.10 -11.12
C LYS A 335 -20.46 14.92 -11.98
#